data_AF-A0A972S2L7-F1
#
_entry.id   AF-A0A972S2L7-F1
#
_cell.length_a   1.000
_cell.length_b   1.000
_cell.length_c   1.000
_cell.angle_alpha   90.00
_cell.angle_beta   90.00
_cell.angle_gamma   90.00
#
_symmetry.space_group_name_H-M   'P 1'
#
loop_
_entity.id
_entity.type
_entity.pdbx_description
1 polymer ?
#
loop_
_entity_poly.entity_id
_entity_poly.type
_entity_poly.pdbx_seq_one_letter_code
_entity_poly.pdbx_strand_id
1 'polypeptide(L)'
;MSVRTILSIVAILSLSLRADLMEARKFARKAEMQMRRGGYKIVSTRGAKLRTSEDKTFRVMLYRGNSYAILGYGESSVKDLDVQIYDREWRIVKEDYTIGSIYAIHFRPKQTGVYYINTTMYRGSGYFFLSVGWR
;
A
#
# COMPACT_ATOMS: atom_id res chain seq x y z
N MET A 1 -9.04 -39.42 -2.05
CA MET A 1 -9.04 -38.09 -2.71
C MET A 1 -8.43 -38.26 -4.09
N SER A 2 -9.17 -38.02 -5.19
CA SER A 2 -8.67 -38.31 -6.54
C SER A 2 -7.83 -37.16 -7.11
N VAL A 3 -6.92 -37.45 -8.04
CA VAL A 3 -6.05 -36.45 -8.72
C VAL A 3 -6.87 -35.33 -9.38
N ARG A 4 -8.06 -35.66 -9.92
CA ARG A 4 -8.99 -34.68 -10.50
C ARG A 4 -9.51 -33.68 -9.46
N THR A 5 -9.82 -34.16 -8.25
CA THR A 5 -10.30 -33.31 -7.16
C THR A 5 -9.22 -32.33 -6.68
N ILE A 6 -7.95 -32.76 -6.64
CA ILE A 6 -6.80 -31.90 -6.27
C ILE A 6 -6.58 -30.80 -7.31
N LEU A 7 -6.60 -31.15 -8.60
CA LEU A 7 -6.43 -30.19 -9.70
C LEU A 7 -7.51 -29.09 -9.70
N SER A 8 -8.78 -29.45 -9.45
CA SER A 8 -9.87 -28.48 -9.38
C SER A 8 -9.71 -27.48 -8.22
N ILE A 9 -9.29 -27.95 -7.04
CA ILE A 9 -9.10 -27.08 -5.86
C ILE A 9 -7.96 -26.07 -6.09
N VAL A 10 -6.82 -26.53 -6.64
CA VAL A 10 -5.68 -25.66 -6.95
C VAL A 10 -6.05 -24.60 -8.00
N ALA A 11 -6.79 -24.98 -9.04
CA ALA A 11 -7.25 -24.05 -10.08
C ALA A 11 -8.16 -22.95 -9.51
N ILE A 12 -9.15 -23.32 -8.67
CA ILE A 12 -10.08 -22.35 -8.06
C ILE A 12 -9.35 -21.38 -7.12
N LEU A 13 -8.46 -21.89 -6.25
CA LEU A 13 -7.65 -21.06 -5.35
C LEU A 13 -6.74 -20.09 -6.11
N SER A 14 -6.15 -20.54 -7.22
CA SER A 14 -5.31 -19.67 -8.06
C SER A 14 -6.11 -18.58 -8.78
N LEU A 15 -7.37 -18.88 -9.14
CA LEU A 15 -8.26 -17.94 -9.81
C LEU A 15 -8.73 -16.83 -8.86
N SER A 16 -9.09 -17.16 -7.62
CA SER A 16 -9.48 -16.16 -6.61
C SER A 16 -8.30 -15.25 -6.25
N LEU A 17 -7.10 -15.80 -6.04
CA LEU A 17 -5.89 -15.00 -5.81
C LEU A 17 -5.60 -14.00 -6.93
N ARG A 18 -5.88 -14.37 -8.19
CA ARG A 18 -5.74 -13.48 -9.35
C ARG A 18 -6.80 -12.39 -9.37
N ALA A 19 -8.04 -12.72 -9.02
CA ALA A 19 -9.15 -11.77 -8.98
C ALA A 19 -8.89 -10.67 -7.93
N ASP A 20 -8.50 -11.05 -6.72
CA ASP A 20 -8.12 -10.16 -5.62
C ASP A 20 -7.01 -9.19 -6.07
N LEU A 21 -5.89 -9.74 -6.56
CA LEU A 21 -4.76 -8.93 -7.04
C LEU A 21 -5.17 -7.98 -8.19
N MET A 22 -6.07 -8.40 -9.07
CA MET A 22 -6.59 -7.54 -10.15
C MET A 22 -7.45 -6.40 -9.61
N GLU A 23 -8.29 -6.66 -8.62
CA GLU A 23 -9.09 -5.63 -7.95
C GLU A 23 -8.17 -4.59 -7.28
N ALA A 24 -7.20 -5.06 -6.48
CA ALA A 24 -6.23 -4.20 -5.82
C ALA A 24 -5.44 -3.33 -6.83
N ARG A 25 -5.01 -3.90 -7.95
CA ARG A 25 -4.33 -3.17 -9.04
C ARG A 25 -5.25 -2.12 -9.70
N LYS A 26 -6.54 -2.40 -9.83
CA LYS A 26 -7.52 -1.45 -10.36
C LYS A 26 -7.67 -0.24 -9.44
N PHE A 27 -7.72 -0.45 -8.12
CA PHE A 27 -7.73 0.66 -7.16
C PHE A 27 -6.43 1.46 -7.19
N ALA A 28 -5.28 0.80 -7.23
CA ALA A 28 -3.98 1.47 -7.35
C ALA A 28 -3.90 2.37 -8.60
N ARG A 29 -4.38 1.90 -9.76
CA ARG A 29 -4.44 2.71 -10.99
C ARG A 29 -5.35 3.94 -10.84
N LYS A 30 -6.50 3.79 -10.17
CA LYS A 30 -7.40 4.93 -9.90
C LYS A 30 -6.73 5.95 -8.98
N ALA A 31 -6.05 5.48 -7.94
CA ALA A 31 -5.30 6.33 -7.02
C ALA A 31 -4.20 7.13 -7.74
N GLU A 32 -3.39 6.47 -8.56
CA GLU A 32 -2.37 7.15 -9.36
C GLU A 32 -2.98 8.19 -10.30
N MET A 33 -4.13 7.89 -10.91
CA MET A 33 -4.84 8.85 -11.75
C MET A 33 -5.27 10.09 -10.95
N GLN A 34 -5.79 9.92 -9.74
CA GLN A 34 -6.14 11.04 -8.87
C GLN A 34 -4.92 11.86 -8.44
N MET A 35 -3.82 11.19 -8.07
CA MET A 35 -2.56 11.85 -7.76
C MET A 35 -2.03 12.67 -8.95
N ARG A 36 -2.07 12.12 -10.16
CA ARG A 36 -1.67 12.83 -11.39
C ARG A 36 -2.56 14.03 -11.68
N ARG A 37 -3.88 13.91 -11.49
CA ARG A 37 -4.82 15.04 -11.59
C ARG A 37 -4.52 16.13 -10.56
N GLY A 38 -4.01 15.75 -9.38
CA GLY A 38 -3.49 16.68 -8.37
C GLY A 38 -2.09 17.23 -8.65
N GLY A 39 -1.50 16.95 -9.81
CA GLY A 39 -0.18 17.46 -10.22
C GLY A 39 1.01 16.66 -9.70
N TYR A 40 0.81 15.50 -9.07
CA TYR A 40 1.90 14.67 -8.58
C TYR A 40 2.52 13.82 -9.70
N LYS A 41 3.86 13.83 -9.77
CA LYS A 41 4.63 12.84 -10.54
C LYS A 41 4.78 11.57 -9.70
N ILE A 42 4.21 10.46 -10.18
CA ILE A 42 4.33 9.15 -9.51
C ILE A 42 5.78 8.66 -9.57
N VAL A 43 6.33 8.27 -8.42
CA VAL A 43 7.69 7.73 -8.25
C VAL A 43 7.66 6.22 -8.21
N SER A 44 6.72 5.66 -7.44
CA SER A 44 6.62 4.22 -7.25
C SER A 44 5.22 3.82 -6.82
N THR A 45 4.80 2.64 -7.28
CA THR A 45 3.64 1.93 -6.76
C THR A 45 4.04 0.49 -6.48
N ARG A 46 3.85 0.04 -5.25
CA ARG A 46 4.24 -1.30 -4.78
C ARG A 46 3.12 -1.89 -3.96
N GLY A 47 2.95 -3.21 -4.01
CA GLY A 47 1.89 -3.89 -3.26
C GLY A 47 2.41 -5.05 -2.43
N ALA A 48 1.60 -5.45 -1.45
CA ALA A 48 1.79 -6.63 -0.64
C ALA A 48 0.43 -7.21 -0.24
N LYS A 49 0.42 -8.50 0.14
CA LYS A 49 -0.74 -9.13 0.78
C LYS A 49 -0.47 -9.21 2.27
N LEU A 50 -1.43 -8.79 3.08
CA LEU A 50 -1.36 -8.83 4.54
C LEU A 50 -2.61 -9.49 5.13
N ARG A 51 -2.43 -10.14 6.26
CA ARG A 51 -3.49 -10.56 7.20
C ARG A 51 -3.57 -9.56 8.35
N THR A 52 -4.65 -9.61 9.13
CA THR A 52 -4.78 -8.83 10.36
C THR A 52 -3.52 -8.93 11.23
N SER A 53 -3.07 -7.79 11.74
CA SER A 53 -1.86 -7.62 12.55
C SER A 53 -0.52 -7.84 11.83
N GLU A 54 -0.52 -8.22 10.55
CA GLU A 54 0.70 -8.20 9.74
C GLU A 54 0.97 -6.79 9.23
N ASP A 55 2.25 -6.46 9.08
CA ASP A 55 2.72 -5.21 8.51
C ASP A 55 3.64 -5.42 7.30
N LYS A 56 3.77 -4.37 6.49
CA LYS A 56 4.78 -4.28 5.44
C LYS A 56 5.49 -2.94 5.49
N THR A 57 6.81 -3.01 5.65
CA THR A 57 7.69 -1.84 5.49
C THR A 57 8.23 -1.72 4.06
N PHE A 58 8.06 -0.54 3.47
CA PHE A 58 8.65 -0.18 2.20
C PHE A 58 9.70 0.93 2.38
N ARG A 59 10.91 0.69 1.88
CA ARG A 59 11.97 1.73 1.82
C ARG A 59 11.73 2.67 0.64
N VAL A 60 11.82 3.98 0.87
CA VAL A 60 11.64 5.01 -0.16
C VAL A 60 12.70 6.10 -0.02
N MET A 61 13.37 6.44 -1.12
CA MET A 61 14.21 7.63 -1.18
C MET A 61 13.34 8.87 -1.34
N LEU A 62 13.38 9.78 -0.37
CA LEU A 62 12.69 11.08 -0.42
C LEU A 62 13.73 12.20 -0.43
N TYR A 63 13.51 13.22 -1.26
CA TYR A 63 14.42 14.35 -1.40
C TYR A 63 13.82 15.59 -0.75
N ARG A 64 14.65 16.29 0.05
CA ARG A 64 14.29 17.58 0.66
C ARG A 64 13.91 18.58 -0.43
N GLY A 65 12.90 19.41 -0.14
CA GLY A 65 12.38 20.44 -1.05
C GLY A 65 11.14 20.00 -1.81
N ASN A 66 10.86 18.69 -1.87
CA ASN A 66 9.69 18.15 -2.54
C ASN A 66 8.50 18.00 -1.59
N SER A 67 7.28 18.11 -2.13
CA SER A 67 6.04 17.78 -1.42
C SER A 67 5.54 16.43 -1.88
N TYR A 68 5.58 15.43 -0.99
CA TYR A 68 5.13 14.08 -1.30
C TYR A 68 3.66 13.87 -0.94
N ALA A 69 2.97 13.10 -1.77
CA ALA A 69 1.75 12.40 -1.43
C ALA A 69 2.06 10.89 -1.38
N ILE A 70 1.70 10.26 -0.27
CA ILE A 70 1.91 8.85 0.03
C ILE A 70 0.53 8.26 0.33
N LEU A 71 0.06 7.35 -0.51
CA LEU A 71 -1.31 6.85 -0.44
C LEU A 71 -1.32 5.33 -0.45
N GLY A 72 -2.05 4.74 0.49
CA GLY A 72 -2.26 3.31 0.61
C GLY A 72 -3.70 2.96 0.28
N TYR A 73 -3.92 1.87 -0.46
CA TYR A 73 -5.26 1.41 -0.85
C TYR A 73 -5.34 -0.10 -0.79
N GLY A 74 -6.26 -0.60 0.04
CA GLY A 74 -6.63 -2.01 0.09
C GLY A 74 -7.73 -2.38 -0.88
N GLU A 75 -7.79 -3.64 -1.24
CA GLU A 75 -8.95 -4.23 -1.94
C GLU A 75 -10.18 -4.39 -1.03
N SER A 76 -11.28 -4.92 -1.57
CA SER A 76 -12.58 -5.03 -0.90
C SER A 76 -12.56 -5.75 0.47
N SER A 77 -11.63 -6.70 0.66
CA SER A 77 -11.45 -7.46 1.90
C SER A 77 -10.59 -6.75 2.95
N VAL A 78 -9.89 -5.69 2.58
CA VAL A 78 -9.15 -4.82 3.50
C VAL A 78 -10.12 -3.85 4.16
N LYS A 79 -10.09 -3.76 5.49
CA LYS A 79 -11.05 -2.94 6.25
C LYS A 79 -10.40 -1.77 6.95
N ASP A 80 -9.16 -1.93 7.38
CA ASP A 80 -8.46 -0.92 8.15
C ASP A 80 -6.94 -1.03 7.95
N LEU A 81 -6.35 0.03 7.41
CA LEU A 81 -4.91 0.17 7.19
C LEU A 81 -4.37 1.33 8.00
N ASP A 82 -3.45 1.02 8.89
CA ASP A 82 -2.67 2.03 9.60
C ASP A 82 -1.35 2.27 8.87
N VAL A 83 -0.80 3.47 9.01
CA VAL A 83 0.50 3.80 8.44
C VAL A 83 1.36 4.62 9.39
N GLN A 84 2.63 4.25 9.45
CA GLN A 84 3.68 5.02 10.12
C GLN A 84 4.84 5.25 9.15
N ILE A 85 5.37 6.46 9.13
CA ILE A 85 6.54 6.84 8.35
C ILE A 85 7.68 7.10 9.32
N TYR A 86 8.78 6.40 9.10
CA TYR A 86 10.00 6.56 9.89
C TYR A 86 11.11 7.20 9.06
N ASP A 87 11.96 7.97 9.74
CA ASP A 87 13.25 8.40 9.19
C ASP A 87 14.32 7.29 9.25
N ARG A 88 15.56 7.63 8.88
CA ARG A 88 16.69 6.69 8.87
C ARG A 88 17.07 6.17 10.25
N GLU A 89 16.75 6.92 11.31
CA GLU A 89 17.01 6.55 12.69
C GLU A 89 15.82 5.82 13.33
N TRP A 90 14.84 5.37 12.52
CA TRP A 90 13.63 4.69 12.97
C TRP A 90 12.75 5.53 13.91
N ARG A 91 12.81 6.86 13.80
CA ARG A 91 11.89 7.73 14.52
C ARG A 91 10.65 7.98 13.66
N ILE A 92 9.47 7.89 14.27
CA ILE A 92 8.21 8.23 13.61
C ILE A 92 8.22 9.72 13.28
N VAL A 93 8.07 10.06 12.00
CA VAL A 93 7.98 11.43 11.50
C VAL A 93 6.58 11.79 11.02
N LYS A 94 5.72 10.79 10.79
CA LYS A 94 4.31 10.95 10.43
C LYS A 94 3.56 9.63 10.65
N GLU A 95 2.29 9.70 10.97
CA GLU A 95 1.41 8.53 11.12
C GLU A 95 -0.05 8.88 10.79
N ASP A 96 -0.85 7.86 10.48
CA ASP A 96 -2.29 7.91 10.29
C ASP A 96 -2.91 6.58 10.77
N TYR A 97 -3.91 6.70 11.64
CA TYR A 97 -4.68 5.60 12.25
C TYR A 97 -6.19 5.74 11.96
N THR A 98 -6.53 6.51 10.92
CA THR A 98 -7.93 6.73 10.55
C THR A 98 -8.52 5.44 10.04
N ILE A 99 -9.65 5.02 10.63
CA ILE A 99 -10.33 3.79 10.24
C ILE A 99 -10.66 3.81 8.74
N GLY A 100 -10.12 2.86 8.01
CA GLY A 100 -10.48 2.65 6.61
C GLY A 100 -9.48 1.86 5.79
N SER A 101 -9.92 1.39 4.63
CA SER A 101 -9.07 0.65 3.70
C SER A 101 -8.12 1.54 2.90
N ILE A 102 -8.05 2.83 3.22
CA ILE A 102 -7.30 3.85 2.49
C ILE A 102 -6.71 4.82 3.51
N TYR A 103 -5.44 5.18 3.32
CA TYR A 103 -4.83 6.34 3.96
C TYR A 103 -4.21 7.26 2.92
N ALA A 104 -4.09 8.55 3.25
CA ALA A 104 -3.48 9.55 2.37
C ALA A 104 -2.64 10.56 3.18
N ILE A 105 -1.32 10.42 3.10
CA ILE A 105 -0.37 11.28 3.81
C ILE A 105 0.25 12.29 2.85
N HIS A 106 0.20 13.57 3.24
CA HIS A 106 1.08 14.60 2.71
C HIS A 106 2.32 14.73 3.60
N PHE A 107 3.50 14.69 2.98
CA PHE A 107 4.77 14.70 3.71
C PHE A 107 5.84 15.54 3.00
N ARG A 108 6.55 16.37 3.77
CA ARG A 108 7.70 17.14 3.32
C ARG A 108 8.93 16.68 4.12
N PRO A 109 9.87 15.93 3.52
CA PRO A 109 11.03 15.44 4.24
C PRO A 109 11.92 16.60 4.69
N LYS A 110 12.31 16.61 5.97
CA LYS A 110 13.26 17.60 6.53
C LYS A 110 14.67 17.40 5.98
N GLN A 111 15.03 16.16 5.63
CA GLN A 111 16.32 15.77 5.10
C GLN A 111 16.14 14.83 3.90
N THR A 112 17.01 14.94 2.90
CA THR A 112 17.09 13.96 1.82
C THR A 112 17.60 12.64 2.38
N GLY A 113 16.92 11.54 2.10
CA GLY A 113 17.34 10.23 2.59
C GLY A 113 16.30 9.14 2.40
N VAL A 114 16.63 7.96 2.93
CA VAL A 114 15.72 6.82 2.97
C VAL A 114 14.75 6.99 4.14
N TYR A 115 13.47 6.89 3.82
CA TYR A 115 12.37 6.78 4.78
C TYR A 115 11.74 5.39 4.68
N TYR A 116 11.10 4.98 5.76
CA TYR A 116 10.46 3.67 5.88
C TYR A 116 8.96 3.90 6.06
N ILE A 117 8.18 3.46 5.09
CA ILE A 117 6.72 3.56 5.14
C ILE A 117 6.22 2.19 5.57
N ASN A 118 5.82 2.07 6.82
CA ASN A 118 5.24 0.88 7.40
C ASN A 118 3.72 0.95 7.28
N THR A 119 3.11 -0.07 6.69
CA THR A 119 1.65 -0.20 6.64
C THR A 119 1.24 -1.44 7.39
N THR A 120 0.33 -1.27 8.34
CA THR A 120 -0.20 -2.34 9.18
C THR A 120 -1.65 -2.62 8.82
N MET A 121 -1.99 -3.89 8.65
CA MET A 121 -3.37 -4.33 8.47
C MET A 121 -4.05 -4.41 9.85
N TYR A 122 -4.61 -3.30 10.34
CA TYR A 122 -5.29 -3.30 11.64
C TYR A 122 -6.53 -4.20 11.64
N ARG A 123 -7.28 -4.22 10.54
CA ARG A 123 -8.45 -5.10 10.37
C ARG A 123 -8.67 -5.50 8.92
N GLY A 124 -9.02 -6.78 8.73
CA GLY A 124 -9.29 -7.35 7.41
C GLY A 124 -8.09 -8.12 6.88
N SER A 125 -8.11 -8.44 5.60
CA SER A 125 -6.99 -9.12 4.95
C SER A 125 -7.06 -8.90 3.45
N GLY A 126 -5.94 -9.02 2.76
CA GLY A 126 -5.91 -8.90 1.31
C GLY A 126 -4.71 -8.15 0.79
N TYR A 127 -4.76 -7.86 -0.51
CA TYR A 127 -3.77 -7.02 -1.17
C TYR A 127 -4.02 -5.55 -0.87
N PHE A 128 -2.92 -4.82 -0.65
CA PHE A 128 -2.91 -3.36 -0.70
C PHE A 128 -1.78 -2.88 -1.62
N PHE A 129 -1.91 -1.64 -2.09
CA PHE A 129 -0.86 -0.94 -2.81
C PHE A 129 -0.53 0.39 -2.15
N LEU A 130 0.76 0.69 -2.08
CA LEU A 130 1.33 1.96 -1.71
C LEU A 130 1.81 2.69 -2.96
N SER A 131 1.24 3.86 -3.22
CA SER A 131 1.68 4.79 -4.26
C SER A 131 2.34 6.02 -3.64
N VAL A 132 3.49 6.41 -4.19
CA VAL A 132 4.24 7.59 -3.76
C VAL A 132 4.43 8.50 -4.97
N GLY A 133 4.09 9.77 -4.82
CA GLY A 133 4.30 10.81 -5.81
C GLY A 133 4.76 12.11 -5.19
N TRP A 134 5.33 12.99 -5.99
CA TRP A 134 5.84 14.28 -5.56
C TRP A 134 5.48 15.39 -6.53
N ARG A 135 5.44 16.61 -6.00
CA ARG A 135 5.35 17.86 -6.74
C ARG A 135 6.23 18.92 -6.08
#